data_AF-A0A2S9FPB1-F1
#
_entry.id   AF-A0A2S9FPB1-F1
#
_cell.length_a   1.000
_cell.length_b   1.000
_cell.length_c   1.000
_cell.angle_alpha   90.00
_cell.angle_beta   90.00
_cell.angle_gamma   90.00
#
_symmetry.space_group_name_H-M   'P 1'
#
loop_
_entity.id
_entity.type
_entity.pdbx_description
1 polymer ?
#
loop_
_entity_poly.entity_id
_entity_poly.type
_entity_poly.pdbx_seq_one_letter_code
_entity_poly.pdbx_strand_id
1 'polypeptide(L)'
;VGAGISGGEEGALKGPSIMPGGPAESYESLGPLLEEISAHVDGVPCCTHIGPDGAGHFVKMVHNGIEYSDMQLIGEAYQLLRDGVGFSASEIADVFAEWNKGDLDSFLIEITA
;
A
#
# COMPACT_ATOMS: atom_id res chain seq x y z
N VAL A 1 20.38 7.22 6.42
CA VAL A 1 19.38 6.49 5.61
C VAL A 1 18.04 7.16 5.82
N GLY A 2 17.38 7.59 4.74
CA GLY A 2 15.99 8.02 4.77
C GLY A 2 15.13 6.87 4.26
N ALA A 3 14.22 6.34 5.08
CA ALA A 3 13.43 5.17 4.73
C ALA A 3 11.94 5.48 4.80
N GLY A 4 11.24 5.24 3.69
CA GLY A 4 9.79 5.22 3.69
C GLY A 4 9.25 3.97 4.37
N ILE A 5 8.24 4.10 5.22
CA ILE A 5 7.54 2.97 5.87
C ILE A 5 6.05 3.06 5.56
N SER A 6 5.43 1.97 5.12
CA SER A 6 3.97 1.89 4.89
C SER A 6 3.35 0.61 5.44
N GLY A 7 2.07 0.67 5.81
CA GLY A 7 1.33 -0.43 6.46
C GLY A 7 0.58 -0.05 7.74
N GLY A 8 0.67 1.21 8.18
CA GLY A 8 0.02 1.66 9.43
C GLY A 8 0.59 0.99 10.68
N GLU A 9 -0.14 1.07 11.79
CA GLU A 9 0.28 0.50 13.08
C GLU A 9 0.38 -1.03 13.02
N GLU A 10 -0.60 -1.69 12.42
CA GLU A 10 -0.62 -3.14 12.31
C GLU A 10 0.47 -3.67 11.37
N GLY A 11 0.68 -3.01 10.22
CA GLY A 11 1.80 -3.32 9.34
C GLY A 11 3.14 -3.10 10.02
N ALA A 12 3.31 -2.03 10.79
CA ALA A 12 4.55 -1.81 11.56
C ALA A 12 4.84 -2.94 12.58
N LEU A 13 3.80 -3.57 13.13
CA LEU A 13 3.93 -4.70 14.06
C LEU A 13 4.19 -6.03 13.35
N LYS A 14 3.51 -6.29 12.21
CA LYS A 14 3.47 -7.61 11.56
C LYS A 14 4.39 -7.74 10.34
N GLY A 15 4.81 -6.62 9.78
CA GLY A 15 5.61 -6.56 8.56
C GLY A 15 5.17 -5.39 7.67
N PRO A 16 5.88 -4.25 7.66
CA PRO A 16 5.57 -3.14 6.78
C PRO A 16 6.26 -3.28 5.43
N SER A 17 5.89 -2.41 4.48
CA SER A 17 6.75 -2.12 3.33
C SER A 17 7.80 -1.09 3.72
N ILE A 18 9.07 -1.36 3.38
CA ILE A 18 10.22 -0.53 3.77
C ILE A 18 10.99 -0.09 2.53
N MET A 19 11.20 1.21 2.38
CA MET A 19 11.79 1.83 1.19
C MET A 19 13.05 2.63 1.57
N PRO A 20 14.18 1.99 1.91
CA PRO A 20 15.40 2.67 2.33
C PRO A 20 16.13 3.34 1.16
N GLY A 21 16.48 4.62 1.35
CA GLY A 21 17.37 5.40 0.50
C GLY A 21 18.59 5.92 1.26
N GLY A 22 19.65 6.21 0.51
CA GLY A 22 20.94 6.64 1.03
C GLY A 22 22.11 5.89 0.40
N PRO A 23 23.32 5.99 0.96
CA PRO A 23 24.49 5.25 0.48
C PRO A 23 24.27 3.74 0.50
N ALA A 24 24.74 3.03 -0.52
CA ALA A 24 24.64 1.56 -0.60
C ALA A 24 25.30 0.86 0.60
N GLU A 25 26.44 1.38 1.08
CA GLU A 25 27.15 0.90 2.28
C GLU A 25 26.25 0.88 3.53
N SER A 26 25.32 1.83 3.65
CA SER A 26 24.37 1.84 4.76
C SER A 26 23.32 0.72 4.63
N TYR A 27 22.95 0.37 3.40
CA TYR A 27 22.07 -0.77 3.13
C TYR A 27 22.77 -2.11 3.34
N GLU A 28 24.07 -2.24 3.05
CA GLU A 28 24.82 -3.45 3.39
C GLU A 28 24.77 -3.77 4.89
N SER A 29 24.76 -2.74 5.73
CA SER A 29 24.70 -2.89 7.20
C SER A 29 23.27 -3.08 7.73
N LEU A 30 22.29 -2.32 7.24
CA LEU A 30 20.93 -2.28 7.78
C LEU A 30 19.94 -3.17 7.01
N GLY A 31 20.20 -3.43 5.73
CA GLY A 31 19.35 -4.15 4.80
C GLY A 31 18.87 -5.51 5.31
N PRO A 32 19.75 -6.39 5.83
CA PRO A 32 19.34 -7.70 6.34
C PRO A 32 18.26 -7.61 7.44
N LEU A 33 18.41 -6.66 8.36
CA LEU A 33 17.41 -6.43 9.42
C LEU A 33 16.10 -5.86 8.86
N LEU A 34 16.19 -4.91 7.93
CA LEU A 34 15.02 -4.29 7.32
C LEU A 34 14.23 -5.30 6.46
N GLU A 35 14.92 -6.16 5.71
CA GLU A 35 14.31 -7.25 4.95
C GLU A 35 13.62 -8.24 5.89
N GLU A 36 14.28 -8.68 6.97
CA GLU A 36 13.74 -9.63 7.95
C GLU A 36 12.43 -9.15 8.59
N ILE A 37 12.34 -7.88 8.98
CA ILE A 37 11.14 -7.33 9.64
C ILE A 37 10.04 -6.88 8.68
N SER A 38 10.28 -6.88 7.37
CA SER A 38 9.31 -6.43 6.37
C SER A 38 8.23 -7.48 6.09
N ALA A 39 7.13 -7.07 5.45
CA ALA A 39 6.20 -8.02 4.84
C ALA A 39 6.93 -8.90 3.82
N HIS A 40 6.51 -10.16 3.66
CA HIS A 40 7.05 -11.06 2.64
C HIS A 40 5.94 -11.57 1.74
N VAL A 41 6.14 -11.50 0.42
CA VAL A 41 5.23 -12.02 -0.60
C VAL A 41 5.97 -13.05 -1.43
N ASP A 42 5.45 -14.29 -1.49
CA ASP A 42 6.11 -15.42 -2.14
C ASP A 42 7.56 -15.64 -1.69
N GLY A 43 7.84 -15.34 -0.41
CA GLY A 43 9.17 -15.43 0.18
C GLY A 43 10.11 -14.26 -0.12
N VAL A 44 9.66 -13.26 -0.88
CA VAL A 44 10.43 -12.05 -1.22
C VAL A 44 10.09 -10.93 -0.22
N PRO A 45 11.08 -10.30 0.43
CA PRO A 45 10.84 -9.18 1.33
C PRO A 45 10.33 -7.95 0.58
N CYS A 46 9.37 -7.24 1.18
CA CYS A 46 8.86 -5.95 0.73
C CYS A 46 9.80 -4.80 1.13
N CYS A 47 11.10 -5.01 0.92
CA CYS A 47 12.18 -4.09 1.21
C CYS A 47 13.27 -4.19 0.14
N THR A 48 13.77 -3.05 -0.33
CA THR A 48 14.92 -3.01 -1.26
C THR A 48 15.63 -1.67 -1.18
N HIS A 49 16.92 -1.62 -1.52
CA HIS A 49 17.65 -0.36 -1.63
C HIS A 49 17.12 0.44 -2.82
N ILE A 50 16.43 1.54 -2.53
CA ILE A 50 15.75 2.34 -3.56
C ILE A 50 16.74 3.17 -4.39
N GLY A 51 17.79 3.68 -3.74
CA GLY A 51 18.77 4.56 -4.39
C GLY A 51 19.43 5.53 -3.41
N PRO A 52 20.21 6.50 -3.92
CA PRO A 52 20.96 7.45 -3.11
C PRO A 52 20.05 8.45 -2.37
N ASP A 53 20.64 9.15 -1.40
CA ASP A 53 20.07 10.32 -0.73
C ASP A 53 18.61 10.12 -0.24
N GLY A 54 17.67 10.92 -0.76
CA GLY A 54 16.26 10.94 -0.38
C GLY A 54 15.37 10.00 -1.21
N ALA A 55 15.92 9.11 -2.03
CA ALA A 55 15.15 8.29 -2.97
C ALA A 55 14.05 7.46 -2.26
N GLY A 56 14.36 6.90 -1.08
CA GLY A 56 13.41 6.14 -0.27
C GLY A 56 12.20 6.96 0.18
N HIS A 57 12.42 8.19 0.66
CA HIS A 57 11.32 9.11 0.99
C HIS A 57 10.54 9.55 -0.25
N PHE A 58 11.21 9.74 -1.38
CA PHE A 58 10.56 10.12 -2.63
C PHE A 58 9.61 9.02 -3.11
N VAL A 59 10.04 7.76 -3.10
CA VAL A 59 9.17 6.63 -3.46
C VAL A 59 7.99 6.53 -2.48
N LYS A 60 8.20 6.75 -1.17
CA LYS A 60 7.08 6.79 -0.21
C LYS A 60 6.09 7.93 -0.48
N MET A 61 6.59 9.11 -0.85
CA MET A 61 5.74 10.23 -1.22
C MET A 61 4.87 9.89 -2.44
N VAL A 62 5.45 9.25 -3.46
CA VAL A 62 4.70 8.78 -4.65
C VAL A 62 3.70 7.69 -4.28
N HIS A 63 4.07 6.73 -3.43
CA HIS A 63 3.15 5.71 -2.91
C HIS A 63 1.91 6.34 -2.26
N ASN A 64 2.08 7.37 -1.42
CA ASN A 64 0.92 8.08 -0.86
C ASN A 64 0.12 8.85 -1.93
N GLY A 65 0.77 9.38 -2.97
CA GLY A 65 0.06 9.99 -4.10
C GLY A 65 -0.81 9.00 -4.87
N ILE A 66 -0.33 7.76 -5.06
CA ILE A 66 -1.09 6.67 -5.69
C ILE A 66 -2.27 6.27 -4.78
N GLU A 67 -2.02 6.08 -3.49
CA GLU A 67 -3.05 5.74 -2.49
C GLU A 67 -4.21 6.76 -2.50
N TYR A 68 -3.91 8.06 -2.54
CA TYR A 68 -4.94 9.10 -2.64
C TYR A 68 -5.77 9.00 -3.92
N SER A 69 -5.13 8.66 -5.04
CA SER A 69 -5.81 8.50 -6.32
C SER A 69 -6.74 7.29 -6.30
N ASP A 70 -6.29 6.16 -5.74
CA ASP A 70 -7.09 4.95 -5.61
C ASP A 70 -8.30 5.18 -4.70
N MET A 71 -8.10 5.79 -3.53
CA MET A 71 -9.19 6.15 -2.62
C MET A 71 -10.22 7.08 -3.27
N GLN A 72 -9.76 8.04 -4.08
CA GLN A 72 -10.66 8.95 -4.80
C GLN A 72 -11.47 8.20 -5.87
N LEU A 73 -10.84 7.33 -6.66
CA LEU A 73 -11.52 6.53 -7.69
C LEU A 73 -12.56 5.58 -7.08
N ILE A 74 -12.23 4.95 -5.95
CA ILE A 74 -13.16 4.11 -5.17
C ILE A 74 -14.33 4.96 -4.66
N GLY A 75 -14.06 6.15 -4.15
CA GLY A 75 -15.09 7.09 -3.68
C GLY A 75 -16.05 7.54 -4.80
N GLU A 76 -15.52 7.79 -6.01
CA GLU A 76 -16.32 8.11 -7.19
C GLU A 76 -17.18 6.92 -7.64
N ALA A 77 -16.62 5.70 -7.64
CA ALA A 77 -17.38 4.49 -7.95
C ALA A 77 -18.53 4.27 -6.96
N TYR A 78 -18.28 4.44 -5.66
CA TYR A 78 -19.32 4.41 -4.63
C TYR A 78 -20.41 5.45 -4.90
N GLN A 79 -20.03 6.69 -5.21
CA GLN A 79 -20.97 7.76 -5.48
C GLN A 79 -21.85 7.47 -6.71
N LEU A 80 -21.26 6.93 -7.79
CA LEU A 80 -22.00 6.54 -8.99
C LEU A 80 -23.02 5.44 -8.71
N LEU A 81 -22.66 4.44 -7.90
CA LEU A 81 -23.59 3.38 -7.51
C LEU A 81 -24.73 3.92 -6.64
N ARG A 82 -24.41 4.78 -5.67
CA ARG A 82 -25.41 5.35 -4.74
C ARG A 82 -26.34 6.34 -5.42
N ASP A 83 -25.78 7.38 -6.04
CA ASP A 83 -26.53 8.53 -6.54
C ASP A 83 -26.96 8.35 -8.01
N GLY A 84 -26.18 7.61 -8.80
CA GLY A 84 -26.46 7.35 -10.21
C GLY A 84 -27.35 6.12 -10.45
N VAL A 85 -27.10 5.02 -9.74
CA VAL A 85 -27.87 3.77 -9.88
C VAL A 85 -28.96 3.65 -8.80
N GLY A 86 -28.76 4.25 -7.63
CA GLY A 86 -29.72 4.22 -6.52
C GLY A 86 -29.52 3.06 -5.54
N PHE A 87 -28.33 2.44 -5.53
CA PHE A 87 -28.05 1.32 -4.62
C PHE A 87 -27.93 1.81 -3.17
N SER A 88 -28.42 0.97 -2.24
CA SER A 88 -28.19 1.13 -0.81
C SER A 88 -26.74 0.83 -0.45
N ALA A 89 -26.29 1.29 0.73
CA ALA A 89 -24.94 1.01 1.21
C ALA A 89 -24.64 -0.51 1.29
N SER A 90 -25.64 -1.33 1.65
CA SER A 90 -25.47 -2.79 1.73
C SER A 90 -25.27 -3.43 0.35
N GLU A 91 -26.01 -2.97 -0.67
CA GLU A 91 -25.84 -3.49 -2.04
C GLU A 91 -24.49 -3.05 -2.63
N ILE A 92 -24.01 -1.85 -2.27
CA ILE A 92 -22.70 -1.37 -2.70
C ILE A 92 -21.58 -2.18 -2.04
N ALA A 93 -21.72 -2.50 -0.75
CA ALA A 93 -20.83 -3.43 -0.04
C ALA A 93 -20.72 -4.78 -0.76
N ASP A 94 -21.85 -5.38 -1.16
CA ASP A 94 -21.86 -6.64 -1.91
C ASP A 94 -21.13 -6.53 -3.27
N VAL A 95 -21.24 -5.38 -3.95
CA VAL A 95 -20.51 -5.12 -5.21
C VAL A 95 -19.00 -5.05 -4.96
N PHE A 96 -18.55 -4.29 -3.97
CA PHE A 96 -17.11 -4.21 -3.63
C PHE A 96 -16.56 -5.55 -3.16
N ALA A 97 -17.35 -6.32 -2.39
CA ALA A 97 -16.99 -7.67 -1.98
C ALA A 97 -16.83 -8.63 -3.17
N GLU A 98 -17.63 -8.47 -4.23
CA GLU A 98 -17.46 -9.24 -5.46
C GLU A 98 -16.25 -8.79 -6.28
N TRP A 99 -16.03 -7.47 -6.40
CA TRP A 99 -14.85 -6.93 -7.07
C TRP A 99 -13.54 -7.37 -6.42
N ASN A 100 -13.52 -7.51 -5.09
CA ASN A 100 -12.36 -7.98 -4.34
C ASN A 100 -11.98 -9.45 -4.62
N LYS A 101 -12.82 -10.21 -5.32
CA LYS A 101 -12.52 -11.60 -5.73
C LYS A 101 -11.93 -11.69 -7.13
N GLY A 102 -11.87 -10.58 -7.86
CA GLY A 102 -11.42 -10.51 -9.24
C GLY A 102 -10.17 -9.64 -9.39
N ASP A 103 -10.08 -8.94 -10.53
CA ASP A 103 -8.92 -8.13 -10.89
C ASP A 103 -8.69 -6.91 -9.97
N LEU A 104 -9.68 -6.57 -9.13
CA LEU A 104 -9.63 -5.45 -8.18
C LEU A 104 -9.29 -5.89 -6.75
N ASP A 105 -8.91 -7.16 -6.53
CA ASP A 105 -8.44 -7.65 -5.23
C ASP A 105 -7.32 -6.76 -4.68
N SER A 106 -7.64 -6.03 -3.61
CA SER A 106 -6.75 -5.10 -2.97
C SER A 106 -7.23 -4.71 -1.58
N PHE A 107 -6.30 -4.34 -0.70
CA PHE A 107 -6.63 -3.89 0.65
C PHE A 107 -7.64 -2.74 0.70
N LEU A 108 -7.54 -1.76 -0.21
CA LEU A 108 -8.46 -0.62 -0.24
C LEU A 108 -9.88 -1.03 -0.65
N ILE A 109 -10.02 -2.02 -1.54
CA ILE A 109 -11.33 -2.57 -1.91
C ILE A 109 -11.88 -3.42 -0.77
N GLU A 110 -11.05 -4.24 -0.13
CA GLU A 110 -11.44 -5.08 1.02
C GLU A 110 -12.03 -4.25 2.17
N ILE A 111 -11.39 -3.14 2.56
CA ILE A 111 -11.90 -2.29 3.66
C ILE A 111 -13.08 -1.41 3.26
N THR A 112 -13.38 -1.31 1.95
CA THR A 112 -14.54 -0.56 1.44
C THR A 112 -15.79 -1.43 1.37
N ALA A 113 -15.62 -2.75 1.15
CA ALA A 113 -16.69 -3.74 1.16
C ALA A 113 -17.35 -3.88 2.53
#